data_AF-A0A422N8B7-F1
#
_entry.id   AF-A0A422N8B7-F1
#
_cell.length_a   1.000
_cell.length_b   1.000
_cell.length_c   1.000
_cell.angle_alpha   90.00
_cell.angle_beta   90.00
_cell.angle_gamma   90.00
#
_symmetry.space_group_name_H-M   'P 1'
#
loop_
_entity.id
_entity.type
_entity.pdbx_description
1 polymer ?
#
loop_
_entity_poly.entity_id
_entity_poly.type
_entity_poly.pdbx_seq_one_letter_code
_entity_poly.pdbx_strand_id
1 'polypeptide(L)'
;MASSCSSLSSSASSSPLVDESGVVNKVVASLQTQLRRQQELFIRVKKCEEEIEKLKLGSLHTACGGLLPPPEAQKDSGWKAECEEGAMNVGAEKMCDYCFKLAPCRPCPACEHEWYCSSPCQRLRTHVHRSFCRHRRRVK
;
A
#
# COMPACT_ATOMS: atom_id res chain seq x y z
N MET A 1 -47.94 44.71 -62.64
CA MET A 1 -48.49 44.79 -61.28
C MET A 1 -48.70 43.37 -60.75
N ALA A 2 -48.25 43.11 -59.52
CA ALA A 2 -48.48 41.97 -58.60
C ALA A 2 -48.35 40.53 -59.16
N SER A 3 -47.33 39.76 -58.77
CA SER A 3 -47.21 38.98 -57.51
C SER A 3 -48.35 37.98 -57.27
N SER A 4 -48.05 36.68 -57.29
CA SER A 4 -47.90 35.90 -56.06
C SER A 4 -47.47 34.46 -56.32
N CYS A 5 -46.55 34.03 -55.47
CA CYS A 5 -45.93 32.72 -55.29
C CYS A 5 -46.79 31.80 -54.39
N SER A 6 -46.41 30.52 -54.34
CA SER A 6 -46.49 29.56 -53.21
C SER A 6 -46.91 28.16 -53.68
N SER A 7 -46.34 27.03 -53.27
CA SER A 7 -45.13 26.71 -52.49
C SER A 7 -44.86 25.22 -52.71
N LEU A 8 -43.63 24.86 -53.06
CA LEU A 8 -43.16 23.48 -52.93
C LEU A 8 -42.91 23.21 -51.44
N SER A 9 -43.69 22.31 -50.85
CA SER A 9 -43.40 21.73 -49.54
C SER A 9 -42.38 20.61 -49.70
N SER A 10 -41.11 20.98 -49.79
CA SER A 10 -39.99 20.06 -49.57
C SER A 10 -39.66 20.07 -48.09
N SER A 11 -40.17 19.08 -47.36
CA SER A 11 -39.82 18.82 -45.98
C SER A 11 -38.36 18.37 -45.90
N ALA A 12 -37.46 19.33 -45.69
CA ALA A 12 -36.08 19.05 -45.32
C ALA A 12 -36.06 18.50 -43.90
N SER A 13 -35.89 17.18 -43.78
CA SER A 13 -35.53 16.54 -42.52
C SER A 13 -34.09 16.95 -42.20
N SER A 14 -33.94 17.95 -41.35
CA SER A 14 -32.65 18.41 -40.82
C SER A 14 -32.06 17.35 -39.89
N SER A 15 -31.25 16.44 -40.43
CA SER A 15 -30.38 15.61 -39.59
C SER A 15 -29.33 16.52 -38.94
N PRO A 16 -29.02 16.36 -37.63
CA PRO A 16 -27.97 17.14 -36.99
C PRO A 16 -26.64 16.72 -37.60
N LEU A 17 -25.98 17.64 -38.30
CA LEU A 17 -24.59 17.48 -38.70
C LEU A 17 -23.77 17.40 -37.41
N VAL A 18 -23.48 16.18 -36.97
CA VAL A 18 -22.53 15.94 -35.88
C VAL A 18 -21.21 16.52 -36.37
N ASP A 19 -20.70 17.51 -35.64
CA ASP A 19 -19.40 18.12 -35.89
C ASP A 19 -18.30 17.09 -35.62
N GLU A 20 -18.05 16.24 -36.61
CA GLU A 20 -17.04 15.18 -36.62
C GLU A 20 -15.65 15.74 -36.26
N SER A 21 -15.35 16.95 -36.73
CA SER A 21 -14.11 17.66 -36.40
C SER A 21 -13.99 17.91 -34.90
N GLY A 22 -15.06 18.37 -34.25
CA GLY A 22 -15.11 18.57 -32.81
C GLY A 22 -14.94 17.28 -32.00
N VAL A 23 -15.48 16.16 -32.50
CA VAL A 23 -15.31 14.84 -31.86
C VAL A 23 -13.87 14.36 -32.00
N VAL A 24 -13.28 14.43 -33.19
CA VAL A 24 -11.89 14.03 -33.44
C VAL A 24 -10.93 14.86 -32.58
N ASN A 25 -11.13 16.18 -32.49
CA ASN A 25 -10.28 17.04 -31.66
C ASN A 25 -10.35 16.68 -30.17
N LYS A 26 -11.52 16.31 -29.65
CA LYS A 26 -11.67 15.83 -28.26
C LYS A 26 -10.96 14.51 -28.03
N VAL A 27 -11.06 13.58 -28.98
CA VAL A 27 -10.36 12.28 -28.89
C VAL A 27 -8.85 12.49 -28.91
N VAL A 28 -8.33 13.34 -29.81
CA VAL A 28 -6.90 13.68 -29.89
C VAL A 28 -6.42 14.31 -28.58
N ALA A 29 -7.16 15.27 -28.03
CA ALA A 29 -6.81 15.90 -26.75
C ALA A 29 -6.79 14.89 -25.59
N SER A 30 -7.75 13.96 -25.56
CA SER A 30 -7.81 12.88 -24.57
C SER A 30 -6.58 11.95 -24.68
N LEU A 31 -6.25 11.49 -25.89
CA LEU A 31 -5.09 10.63 -26.14
C LEU A 31 -3.77 11.32 -25.76
N GLN A 32 -3.61 12.60 -26.11
CA GLN A 32 -2.44 13.38 -25.71
C GLN A 32 -2.32 13.53 -24.19
N THR A 33 -3.45 13.63 -23.49
CA THR A 33 -3.47 13.71 -22.02
C THR A 33 -3.09 12.36 -21.41
N GLN A 34 -3.60 11.26 -21.95
CA GLN A 34 -3.23 9.91 -21.50
C GLN A 34 -1.76 9.60 -21.77
N LEU A 35 -1.23 9.99 -22.92
CA LEU A 35 0.18 9.79 -23.27
C LEU A 35 1.11 10.52 -22.27
N ARG A 36 0.80 11.78 -21.94
CA ARG A 36 1.55 12.54 -20.92
C ARG A 36 1.51 11.85 -19.56
N ARG A 37 0.34 11.37 -19.14
CA ARG A 37 0.18 10.64 -17.89
C ARG A 37 0.95 9.32 -17.88
N GLN A 38 0.95 8.58 -18.99
CA GLN A 38 1.75 7.35 -19.12
C GLN A 38 3.24 7.64 -19.02
N GLN A 39 3.73 8.69 -19.67
CA GLN A 39 5.13 9.12 -19.58
C GLN A 39 5.52 9.48 -18.14
N GLU A 40 4.69 10.24 -17.43
CA GLU A 40 4.91 10.58 -16.03
C GLU A 40 4.97 9.33 -15.13
N LEU A 41 4.02 8.41 -15.31
CA LEU A 41 3.99 7.15 -14.56
C LEU A 41 5.23 6.30 -14.85
N PHE A 42 5.67 6.23 -16.11
CA PHE A 42 6.86 5.50 -16.50
C PHE A 42 8.12 6.04 -15.81
N ILE A 43 8.27 7.37 -15.74
CA ILE A 43 9.36 8.02 -15.01
C ILE A 43 9.32 7.66 -13.52
N ARG A 44 8.12 7.71 -12.91
CA ARG A 44 7.94 7.37 -11.49
C ARG A 44 8.27 5.91 -11.18
N VAL A 45 7.84 4.98 -12.04
CA VAL A 45 8.14 3.56 -11.90
C VAL A 45 9.64 3.32 -11.98
N LYS A 46 10.33 3.87 -12.98
CA LYS A 46 11.79 3.78 -13.09
C LYS A 46 12.50 4.27 -11.83
N LYS A 47 12.08 5.42 -11.29
CA LYS A 47 12.64 5.94 -10.04
C LYS A 47 12.44 4.97 -8.88
N CYS A 48 11.25 4.38 -8.74
CA CYS A 48 10.98 3.40 -7.69
C CYS A 48 11.83 2.13 -7.88
N GLU A 49 12.01 1.66 -9.11
CA GLU A 49 12.87 0.51 -9.42
C GLU A 49 14.32 0.77 -8.98
N GLU A 50 14.87 1.95 -9.28
CA GLU A 50 16.22 2.35 -8.84
C GLU A 50 16.33 2.45 -7.30
N GLU A 51 15.32 2.98 -6.62
CA GLU A 51 15.29 3.04 -5.15
C GLU A 51 15.23 1.64 -4.53
N ILE A 52 14.44 0.73 -5.09
CA ILE A 52 14.38 -0.67 -4.65
C ILE A 52 15.73 -1.35 -4.84
N GLU A 53 16.42 -1.13 -5.96
CA GLU A 53 17.74 -1.69 -6.22
C GLU A 53 18.78 -1.18 -5.22
N LYS A 54 18.78 0.13 -4.93
CA LYS A 54 19.63 0.72 -3.88
C LYS A 54 19.37 0.10 -2.50
N LEU A 55 18.11 -0.13 -2.16
CA LEU A 55 17.75 -0.77 -0.90
C LEU A 55 18.18 -2.23 -0.85
N LYS A 56 18.09 -2.97 -1.96
CA LYS A 56 18.59 -4.36 -2.06
C LYS A 56 20.11 -4.42 -1.86
N LEU A 57 20.85 -3.52 -2.49
CA LEU A 57 22.31 -3.41 -2.33
C LEU A 57 22.70 -2.98 -0.90
N GLY A 58 21.99 -2.00 -0.33
CA GLY A 58 22.18 -1.58 1.06
C GLY A 58 21.88 -2.69 2.08
N SER A 59 20.87 -3.52 1.81
CA SER A 59 20.52 -4.66 2.67
C SER A 59 21.60 -5.74 2.70
N LEU A 60 22.46 -5.84 1.68
CA LEU A 60 23.62 -6.74 1.68
C LEU A 60 24.80 -6.17 2.48
N HIS A 61 24.93 -4.84 2.58
CA HIS A 61 25.98 -4.19 3.38
C HIS A 61 25.59 -4.01 4.86
N THR A 62 24.30 -3.96 5.20
CA THR A 62 23.82 -3.93 6.61
C THR A 62 23.67 -5.32 7.24
N ALA A 63 23.91 -6.40 6.48
CA ALA A 63 23.98 -7.76 7.01
C ALA A 63 25.28 -8.06 7.79
N CYS A 64 26.07 -7.04 8.13
CA CYS A 64 27.27 -7.16 8.96
C CYS A 64 27.30 -6.02 9.99
N GLY A 65 26.74 -6.25 11.19
CA GLY A 65 26.90 -5.31 12.30
C GLY A 65 25.76 -5.30 13.32
N GLY A 66 25.70 -6.33 14.16
CA GLY A 66 24.86 -6.35 15.36
C GLY A 66 25.41 -7.20 16.50
N LEU A 67 26.72 -7.47 16.50
CA LEU A 67 27.45 -7.98 17.66
C LEU A 67 28.70 -7.11 17.84
N LEU A 68 28.55 -6.03 18.59
CA LEU A 68 29.66 -5.46 19.34
C LEU A 68 29.27 -5.53 20.82
N PRO A 69 29.97 -6.33 21.65
CA PRO A 69 29.79 -6.25 23.09
C PRO A 69 30.30 -4.90 23.59
N PRO A 70 29.66 -4.29 24.60
CA PRO A 70 30.19 -3.10 25.27
C PRO A 70 31.57 -3.41 25.89
N PRO A 71 32.54 -2.48 25.83
CA PRO A 71 33.82 -2.68 26.49
C PRO A 71 33.61 -2.68 28.01
N GLU A 72 34.18 -3.70 28.65
CA GLU A 72 34.04 -3.96 30.06
C GLU A 72 34.58 -2.81 30.92
N ALA A 73 33.76 -2.37 31.87
CA ALA A 73 34.23 -2.03 33.20
C ALA A 73 33.11 -2.27 34.23
N GLN A 74 33.36 -3.27 35.08
CA GLN A 74 33.02 -3.29 36.50
C GLN A 74 31.79 -4.08 36.98
N LYS A 75 32.03 -5.40 37.11
CA LYS A 75 31.96 -6.21 38.36
C LYS A 75 30.59 -6.50 39.01
N ASP A 76 30.35 -7.82 39.12
CA ASP A 76 29.52 -8.54 40.10
C ASP A 76 28.01 -8.27 40.13
N SER A 77 27.27 -9.06 39.33
CA SER A 77 26.26 -10.00 39.85
C SER A 77 25.62 -10.74 38.68
N GLY A 78 25.58 -12.07 38.76
CA GLY A 78 25.06 -12.93 37.70
C GLY A 78 23.59 -12.62 37.40
N TRP A 79 23.31 -12.20 36.17
CA TRP A 79 21.94 -12.08 35.69
C TRP A 79 21.48 -13.47 35.27
N LYS A 80 21.02 -14.19 36.29
CA LYS A 80 20.18 -15.38 36.15
C LYS A 80 19.03 -14.98 35.22
N ALA A 81 18.93 -15.65 34.08
CA ALA A 81 17.76 -15.57 33.21
C ALA A 81 16.58 -16.26 33.91
N GLU A 82 16.04 -15.63 34.94
CA GLU A 82 14.71 -15.91 35.46
C GLU A 82 13.77 -14.92 34.80
N CYS A 83 13.34 -15.27 33.57
CA CYS A 83 12.04 -14.80 33.12
C CYS A 83 11.01 -15.50 33.99
N GLU A 84 10.57 -14.81 35.05
CA GLU A 84 9.51 -15.28 35.92
C GLU A 84 8.29 -15.71 35.09
N GLU A 85 7.81 -16.90 35.43
CA GLU A 85 6.58 -17.49 34.97
C GLU A 85 5.40 -16.61 35.36
N GLY A 86 4.95 -15.76 34.43
CA GLY A 86 3.62 -15.17 34.44
C GLY A 86 2.68 -16.02 33.57
N ALA A 87 2.10 -17.05 34.17
CA ALA A 87 1.13 -17.95 33.54
C ALA A 87 0.00 -17.20 32.82
N MET A 88 -0.08 -17.37 31.49
CA MET A 88 -1.32 -17.65 30.76
C MET A 88 -1.02 -17.74 29.26
N ASN A 89 -1.11 -18.98 28.76
CA ASN A 89 -1.11 -19.38 27.35
C ASN A 89 0.21 -19.14 26.61
N VAL A 90 1.09 -20.15 26.63
CA VAL A 90 2.29 -20.23 25.78
C VAL A 90 1.81 -20.33 24.33
N GLY A 91 1.57 -19.17 23.71
CA GLY A 91 1.47 -19.07 22.27
C GLY A 91 2.78 -19.57 21.67
N ALA A 92 2.70 -20.46 20.69
CA ALA A 92 3.87 -20.95 19.96
C ALA A 92 4.78 -19.77 19.58
N GLU A 93 6.10 -19.98 19.58
CA GLU A 93 7.02 -18.96 19.08
C GLU A 93 6.62 -18.58 17.65
N LYS A 94 6.34 -17.29 17.46
CA LYS A 94 6.00 -16.70 16.17
C LYS A 94 6.87 -15.50 15.93
N MET A 95 7.07 -15.17 14.67
CA MET A 95 7.70 -13.92 14.28
C MET A 95 6.72 -12.77 14.54
N CYS A 96 7.13 -11.77 15.30
CA CYS A 96 6.31 -10.59 15.52
C CYS A 96 6.17 -9.79 14.21
N ASP A 97 4.93 -9.50 13.82
CA ASP A 97 4.63 -8.74 12.63
C ASP A 97 5.15 -7.29 12.69
N TYR A 98 5.36 -6.70 13.86
CA TYR A 98 5.90 -5.34 13.96
C TYR A 98 7.43 -5.29 13.95
N CYS A 99 8.08 -6.02 14.86
CA CYS A 99 9.52 -5.92 15.09
C CYS A 99 10.35 -7.07 14.50
N PHE A 100 9.70 -8.04 13.86
CA PHE A 100 10.31 -9.19 13.17
C PHE A 100 11.21 -10.08 14.04
N LYS A 101 11.07 -10.01 15.37
CA LYS A 101 11.74 -10.92 16.31
C LYS A 101 10.91 -12.17 16.54
N LEU A 102 11.56 -13.32 16.63
CA LEU A 102 10.95 -14.54 17.17
C LEU A 102 10.74 -14.36 18.67
N ALA A 103 9.50 -14.49 19.11
CA ALA A 103 9.11 -14.36 20.51
C ALA A 103 7.75 -15.03 20.76
N PRO A 104 7.36 -15.25 22.03
CA PRO A 104 5.99 -15.59 22.37
C PRO A 104 5.05 -14.45 21.96
N CYS A 105 4.36 -14.62 20.84
CA CYS A 105 3.47 -13.60 20.30
C CYS A 105 2.00 -13.96 20.55
N ARG A 106 1.18 -12.93 20.73
CA ARG A 106 -0.28 -13.06 20.81
C ARG A 106 -0.91 -12.65 19.48
N PRO A 107 -1.94 -13.37 19.02
CA PRO A 107 -2.63 -13.02 17.79
C PRO A 107 -3.46 -11.74 17.99
N CYS A 108 -3.70 -11.02 16.90
CA CYS A 108 -4.62 -9.88 16.88
C CYS A 108 -6.01 -10.34 17.33
N PRO A 109 -6.63 -9.71 18.36
CA PRO A 109 -7.89 -10.18 18.94
C PRO A 109 -9.09 -10.04 17.99
N ALA A 110 -8.96 -9.25 16.93
CA ALA A 110 -10.02 -9.05 15.95
C ALA A 110 -9.96 -10.05 14.79
N CYS A 111 -8.78 -10.23 14.19
CA CYS A 111 -8.63 -11.01 12.95
C CYS A 111 -7.88 -12.32 13.12
N GLU A 112 -7.13 -12.47 14.22
CA GLU A 112 -6.27 -13.62 14.54
C GLU A 112 -5.21 -13.97 13.46
N HIS A 113 -4.98 -13.07 12.49
CA HIS A 113 -4.03 -13.28 11.39
C HIS A 113 -2.62 -12.73 11.68
N GLU A 114 -2.52 -11.59 12.37
CA GLU A 114 -1.23 -10.99 12.76
C GLU A 114 -0.87 -11.31 14.20
N TRP A 115 0.43 -11.37 14.49
CA TRP A 115 1.02 -11.78 15.76
C TRP A 115 1.95 -10.71 16.33
N TYR A 116 1.79 -10.39 17.62
CA TYR A 116 2.58 -9.35 18.27
C TYR A 116 3.20 -9.86 19.57
N CYS A 117 4.51 -9.58 19.75
CA CYS A 117 5.22 -9.94 20.98
C CYS A 117 4.87 -9.05 22.18
N SER A 118 4.23 -7.89 21.94
CA SER A 118 3.87 -6.95 22.99
C SER A 118 2.76 -5.98 22.55
N SER A 119 2.04 -5.39 23.51
CA SER A 119 1.02 -4.38 23.25
C SER A 119 1.55 -3.13 22.51
N PRO A 120 2.77 -2.62 22.77
CA PRO A 120 3.36 -1.56 21.96
C PRO A 120 3.53 -1.94 20.49
N CYS A 121 4.01 -3.15 20.20
CA CYS A 121 4.17 -3.65 18.83
C CYS A 121 2.82 -3.68 18.08
N GLN A 122 1.76 -4.15 18.76
CA GLN A 122 0.41 -4.13 18.21
C GLN A 122 -0.08 -2.71 17.93
N ARG A 123 0.05 -1.78 18.90
CA ARG A 123 -0.39 -0.39 18.75
C ARG A 123 0.29 0.31 17.58
N LEU A 124 1.61 0.15 17.45
CA LEU A 124 2.38 0.78 16.37
C LEU A 124 1.99 0.22 15.00
N ARG A 125 1.77 -1.10 14.90
CA ARG A 125 1.30 -1.73 13.66
C ARG A 125 -0.17 -1.44 13.34
N THR A 126 -0.99 -1.08 14.33
CA THR A 126 -2.44 -0.83 14.16
C THR A 126 -2.74 0.22 13.09
N HIS A 127 -1.90 1.26 12.95
CA HIS A 127 -2.11 2.32 11.95
C HIS A 127 -2.13 1.79 10.50
N VAL A 128 -1.38 0.73 10.22
CA VAL A 128 -1.31 0.09 8.91
C VAL A 128 -2.21 -1.15 8.85
N HIS A 129 -2.28 -1.91 9.93
CA HIS A 129 -3.07 -3.14 10.00
C HIS A 129 -4.59 -2.88 9.94
N ARG A 130 -5.07 -1.76 10.51
CA ARG A 130 -6.50 -1.51 10.70
C ARG A 130 -7.32 -1.57 9.40
N SER A 131 -6.78 -1.12 8.27
CA SER A 131 -7.47 -1.16 6.97
C SER A 131 -7.68 -2.58 6.42
N PHE A 132 -6.85 -3.52 6.85
CA PHE A 132 -6.89 -4.92 6.41
C PHE A 132 -7.38 -5.89 7.49
N CYS A 133 -7.55 -5.39 8.73
CA CYS A 133 -8.02 -6.15 9.87
C CYS A 133 -9.50 -6.53 9.70
N ARG A 134 -9.75 -7.71 9.12
CA ARG A 134 -11.11 -8.26 8.98
C ARG A 134 -11.47 -9.05 10.22
N HIS A 135 -12.52 -8.62 10.93
CA HIS A 135 -13.02 -9.32 12.10
C HIS A 135 -13.49 -10.72 11.70
N ARG A 136 -12.90 -11.77 12.29
CA ARG A 136 -13.44 -13.13 12.12
C ARG A 136 -14.70 -13.22 12.96
N ARG A 137 -15.87 -13.39 12.33
CA ARG A 137 -17.05 -13.85 13.07
C ARG A 137 -16.72 -15.24 13.56
N ARG A 138 -16.57 -15.41 14.87
CA ARG A 138 -16.51 -16.73 15.49
C ARG A 138 -17.88 -17.38 15.25
N VAL A 139 -17.93 -18.32 14.31
CA VAL A 139 -19.09 -19.21 14.16
C VAL A 139 -19.06 -20.08 15.41
N LYS A 140 -20.05 -19.87 16.28
CA LYS A 140 -20.25 -20.65 17.51
C LYS A 140 -20.95 -21.95 17.20
#